data_AF-A0A5C3EL82-F1
#
_entry.id   AF-A0A5C3EL82-F1
#
_cell.length_a   1.000
_cell.length_b   1.000
_cell.length_c   1.000
_cell.angle_alpha   90.00
_cell.angle_beta   90.00
_cell.angle_gamma   90.00
#
_symmetry.space_group_name_H-M   'P 1'
#
loop_
_entity.id
_entity.type
_entity.pdbx_description
1 polymer ?
#
loop_
_entity_poly.entity_id
_entity_poly.type
_entity_poly.pdbx_seq_one_letter_code
_entity_poly.pdbx_strand_id
1 'polypeptide(L)'
;MATTAGGIKVFSGTSHPELAGLIAKRLGQPLGKATVTRNESGESIVRIAESVREHDVYIINTSCVSPTPTGAAASPNTSLMELLIMIHACKTASAKRITAVIPHFFYARQDKKDKSRAPITAKLIANMLENAGCDHVITMDLHASQIQGFFDVPVDNLYAEPAALQYICEMVDVNKAVIVSPDAGGAKRATSLADRLELDFALFHKERKRANEVSRMVLVGNVEGKVAILVDDMADTCGTLDLAAQQLIEYGAERVLAIVTHGILSGPALDRISKSRLEKLIVTNTLPQSHNRSKCNKIEEIDISHVLAETIRRSHYGESVSVLFNQIPYDTPQPYRHDNDDEITAAAAEANNVGGFAIATGARASDSRTNSRPQSRGMSPSNSRHFPPRVAS
;
A
#
# COMPACT_ATOMS: atom_id res chain seq x y z
N MET A 1 1.46 16.50 29.56
CA MET A 1 1.63 16.73 28.11
C MET A 1 0.33 17.29 27.59
N ALA A 2 0.31 18.54 27.14
CA ALA A 2 -0.90 19.15 26.61
C ALA A 2 -1.32 18.39 25.35
N THR A 3 -2.48 17.74 25.38
CA THR A 3 -3.13 17.20 24.19
C THR A 3 -3.55 18.39 23.33
N THR A 4 -2.75 18.68 22.30
CA THR A 4 -3.08 19.68 21.29
C THR A 4 -4.42 19.30 20.67
N ALA A 5 -5.44 20.13 20.88
CA ALA A 5 -6.70 20.03 20.15
C ALA A 5 -6.39 20.14 18.64
N GLY A 6 -6.91 19.21 17.83
CA GLY A 6 -6.76 19.26 16.37
C GLY A 6 -5.61 18.47 15.75
N GLY A 7 -4.94 17.56 16.47
CA GLY A 7 -3.87 16.73 15.89
C GLY A 7 -4.35 15.61 14.97
N ILE A 8 -3.42 15.01 14.21
CA ILE A 8 -3.66 13.83 13.37
C ILE A 8 -3.93 12.60 14.25
N LYS A 9 -4.87 11.75 13.86
CA LYS A 9 -5.08 10.40 14.39
C LYS A 9 -5.21 9.40 13.25
N VAL A 10 -4.36 8.38 13.23
CA VAL A 10 -4.39 7.34 12.19
C VAL A 10 -4.89 6.04 12.79
N PHE A 11 -5.96 5.48 12.23
CA PHE A 11 -6.48 4.16 12.60
C PHE A 11 -6.36 3.19 11.43
N SER A 12 -6.33 1.90 11.73
CA SER A 12 -6.31 0.82 10.74
C SER A 12 -7.53 -0.07 10.92
N GLY A 13 -8.16 -0.44 9.80
CA GLY A 13 -9.01 -1.63 9.74
C GLY A 13 -8.17 -2.91 9.75
N THR A 14 -8.81 -4.07 9.54
CA THR A 14 -8.09 -5.36 9.55
C THR A 14 -7.46 -5.73 8.21
N SER A 15 -7.82 -5.04 7.12
CA SER A 15 -7.40 -5.40 5.75
C SER A 15 -5.89 -5.30 5.50
N HIS A 16 -5.22 -4.28 6.05
CA HIS A 16 -3.78 -4.04 5.82
C HIS A 16 -3.08 -3.29 6.97
N PRO A 17 -2.96 -3.90 8.16
CA PRO A 17 -2.32 -3.26 9.31
C PRO A 17 -0.83 -2.93 9.10
N GLU A 18 -0.13 -3.69 8.26
CA GLU A 18 1.28 -3.46 7.91
C GLU A 18 1.48 -2.09 7.22
N LEU A 19 0.72 -1.80 6.16
CA LEU A 19 0.77 -0.51 5.47
C LEU A 19 0.40 0.64 6.41
N ALA A 20 -0.62 0.45 7.25
CA ALA A 20 -1.02 1.46 8.23
C ALA A 20 0.11 1.75 9.23
N GLY A 21 0.84 0.72 9.68
CA GLY A 21 2.02 0.86 10.52
C GLY A 21 3.15 1.63 9.85
N LEU A 22 3.44 1.35 8.58
CA LEU A 22 4.43 2.10 7.79
C LEU A 22 4.06 3.58 7.65
N ILE A 23 2.80 3.88 7.32
CA ILE A 23 2.29 5.24 7.21
C ILE A 23 2.41 5.98 8.55
N ALA A 24 1.97 5.36 9.64
CA ALA A 24 2.04 5.95 10.98
C ALA A 24 3.49 6.24 11.41
N LYS A 25 4.42 5.30 11.16
CA LYS A 25 5.85 5.48 11.40
C LYS A 25 6.41 6.68 10.65
N ARG A 26 6.06 6.85 9.36
CA ARG A 26 6.51 7.97 8.53
C ARG A 26 5.92 9.32 8.97
N LEU A 27 4.71 9.31 9.52
CA LEU A 27 4.08 10.50 10.14
C LEU A 27 4.65 10.82 11.54
N GLY A 28 5.52 9.97 12.09
CA GLY A 28 6.10 10.16 13.42
C GLY A 28 5.11 9.95 14.57
N GLN A 29 4.04 9.19 14.35
CA GLN A 29 2.99 8.94 15.35
C GLN A 29 2.62 7.45 15.44
N PRO A 30 2.21 6.95 16.62
CA PRO A 30 1.67 5.60 16.72
C PRO A 30 0.29 5.50 16.07
N LEU A 31 -0.11 4.28 15.67
CA LEU A 31 -1.50 4.01 15.33
C LEU A 31 -2.40 4.23 16.55
N GLY A 32 -3.57 4.81 16.29
CA GLY A 32 -4.63 4.98 17.27
C GLY A 32 -5.14 3.63 17.77
N LYS A 33 -5.52 3.60 19.05
CA LYS A 33 -6.05 2.44 19.74
C LYS A 33 -7.48 2.20 19.29
N ALA A 34 -7.66 1.20 18.44
CA ALA A 34 -8.96 0.66 18.07
C ALA A 34 -8.96 -0.86 18.22
N THR A 35 -10.12 -1.41 18.54
CA THR A 35 -10.37 -2.85 18.51
C THR A 35 -11.35 -3.13 17.38
N VAL A 36 -10.96 -3.99 16.44
CA VAL A 36 -11.80 -4.46 15.36
C VAL A 36 -11.82 -5.99 15.43
N THR A 37 -12.97 -6.53 15.83
CA THR A 37 -13.18 -7.98 16.02
C THR A 37 -14.45 -8.42 15.30
N ARG A 38 -14.71 -9.73 15.30
CA ARG A 38 -15.95 -10.30 14.77
C ARG A 38 -16.58 -11.20 15.82
N ASN A 39 -17.90 -11.17 15.93
CA ASN A 39 -18.62 -12.13 16.76
C ASN A 39 -18.79 -13.47 16.03
N GLU A 40 -19.34 -14.46 16.72
CA GLU A 40 -19.59 -15.81 16.18
C GLU A 40 -20.56 -15.80 14.99
N SER A 41 -21.41 -14.78 14.86
CA SER A 41 -22.32 -14.57 13.72
C SER A 41 -21.65 -13.89 12.52
N GLY A 42 -20.39 -13.46 12.64
CA GLY A 42 -19.63 -12.81 11.58
C GLY A 42 -19.82 -11.28 11.48
N GLU A 43 -20.54 -10.66 12.42
CA GLU A 43 -20.72 -9.21 12.47
C GLU A 43 -19.44 -8.52 12.97
N SER A 44 -19.09 -7.40 12.35
CA SER A 44 -17.91 -6.62 12.73
C SER A 44 -18.21 -5.76 13.94
N ILE A 45 -17.39 -5.90 14.99
CA ILE A 45 -17.45 -5.11 16.22
C ILE A 45 -16.26 -4.17 16.23
N VAL A 46 -16.52 -2.87 16.26
CA VAL A 46 -15.51 -1.82 16.28
C VAL A 46 -15.64 -1.02 17.57
N ARG A 47 -14.51 -0.76 18.24
CA ARG A 47 -14.43 0.16 19.36
C ARG A 47 -13.20 1.06 19.22
N ILE A 48 -13.41 2.36 19.10
CA ILE A 48 -12.36 3.37 19.21
C ILE A 48 -12.05 3.55 20.70
N ALA A 49 -10.84 3.18 21.13
CA ALA A 49 -10.46 3.09 22.54
C ALA A 49 -9.74 4.35 23.06
N GLU A 50 -9.70 5.42 22.27
CA GLU A 50 -9.16 6.71 22.66
C GLU A 50 -10.05 7.86 22.15
N SER A 51 -9.90 9.04 22.73
CA SER A 51 -10.69 10.20 22.29
C SER A 51 -10.23 10.67 20.91
N VAL A 52 -11.20 10.82 20.00
CA VAL A 52 -11.03 11.43 18.68
C VAL A 52 -11.69 12.80 18.58
N ARG A 53 -12.25 13.31 19.70
CA ARG A 53 -12.98 14.58 19.73
C ARG A 53 -12.09 15.71 19.22
N GLU A 54 -12.60 16.48 18.26
CA GLU A 54 -11.88 17.59 17.61
C GLU A 54 -10.56 17.22 16.92
N HIS A 55 -10.29 15.93 16.66
CA HIS A 55 -9.09 15.49 15.93
C HIS A 55 -9.36 15.30 14.43
N ASP A 56 -8.30 15.38 13.62
CA ASP A 56 -8.32 15.05 12.20
C ASP A 56 -7.98 13.56 12.02
N VAL A 57 -9.00 12.77 11.68
CA VAL A 57 -8.94 11.31 11.74
C VAL A 57 -8.74 10.73 10.33
N TYR A 58 -7.78 9.82 10.20
CA TYR A 58 -7.49 9.08 8.98
C TYR A 58 -7.69 7.59 9.24
N ILE A 59 -8.58 6.94 8.49
CA ILE A 59 -8.88 5.51 8.67
C ILE A 59 -8.37 4.78 7.44
N ILE A 60 -7.37 3.92 7.62
CA ILE A 60 -6.73 3.15 6.55
C ILE A 60 -7.41 1.79 6.44
N ASN A 61 -8.02 1.52 5.28
CA ASN A 61 -8.62 0.23 4.99
C ASN A 61 -8.66 0.03 3.47
N THR A 62 -8.38 -1.17 2.97
CA THR A 62 -8.26 -1.45 1.53
C THR A 62 -9.18 -2.60 1.10
N SER A 63 -9.60 -2.61 -0.16
CA SER A 63 -10.44 -3.67 -0.73
C SER A 63 -9.61 -4.92 -1.03
N CYS A 64 -9.40 -5.80 -0.04
CA CYS A 64 -8.60 -7.00 -0.20
C CYS A 64 -9.41 -8.31 -0.23
N VAL A 65 -8.82 -9.31 -0.89
CA VAL A 65 -9.24 -10.72 -0.89
C VAL A 65 -8.02 -11.52 -0.46
N SER A 66 -7.81 -11.68 0.84
CA SER A 66 -6.66 -12.42 1.37
C SER A 66 -6.95 -12.88 2.79
N PRO A 67 -6.37 -13.98 3.28
CA PRO A 67 -6.16 -14.11 4.71
C PRO A 67 -5.34 -12.90 5.17
N THR A 68 -5.96 -12.06 5.99
CA THR A 68 -5.23 -10.97 6.67
C THR A 68 -4.07 -11.56 7.48
N PRO A 69 -3.08 -10.76 7.90
CA PRO A 69 -1.98 -11.25 8.76
C PRO A 69 -2.44 -11.99 10.03
N THR A 70 -3.73 -11.86 10.41
CA THR A 70 -4.37 -12.58 11.52
C THR A 70 -4.96 -13.94 11.14
N GLY A 71 -4.83 -14.38 9.88
CA GLY A 71 -5.36 -15.65 9.38
C GLY A 71 -6.85 -15.64 9.03
N ALA A 72 -7.57 -14.54 9.31
CA ALA A 72 -8.98 -14.41 8.96
C ALA A 72 -9.14 -14.06 7.47
N ALA A 73 -10.04 -14.77 6.78
CA ALA A 73 -10.46 -14.41 5.44
C ALA A 73 -11.02 -12.97 5.44
N ALA A 74 -10.29 -12.04 4.81
CA ALA A 74 -10.85 -10.75 4.45
C ALA A 74 -11.58 -10.88 3.12
N SER A 75 -12.82 -10.43 3.14
CA SER A 75 -13.56 -10.11 1.94
C SER A 75 -13.61 -8.59 1.76
N PRO A 76 -13.77 -8.10 0.53
CA PRO A 76 -14.03 -6.69 0.27
C PRO A 76 -15.24 -6.17 1.06
N ASN A 77 -16.29 -6.99 1.21
CA ASN A 77 -17.49 -6.65 1.97
C ASN A 77 -17.23 -6.45 3.45
N THR A 78 -16.46 -7.36 4.07
CA THR A 78 -16.15 -7.26 5.49
C THR A 78 -15.28 -6.05 5.75
N SER A 79 -14.25 -5.84 4.93
CA SER A 79 -13.37 -4.67 5.05
C SER A 79 -14.13 -3.36 4.82
N LEU A 80 -15.08 -3.33 3.88
CA LEU A 80 -15.96 -2.19 3.67
C LEU A 80 -16.83 -1.92 4.91
N MET A 81 -17.47 -2.94 5.47
CA MET A 81 -18.30 -2.78 6.67
C MET A 81 -17.47 -2.33 7.88
N GLU A 82 -16.27 -2.88 8.08
CA GLU A 82 -15.33 -2.41 9.11
C GLU A 82 -15.01 -0.91 8.93
N LEU A 83 -14.71 -0.47 7.70
CA LEU A 83 -14.44 0.95 7.41
C LEU A 83 -15.65 1.84 7.73
N LEU A 84 -16.84 1.46 7.27
CA LEU A 84 -18.06 2.24 7.49
C LEU A 84 -18.40 2.37 8.98
N ILE A 85 -18.26 1.29 9.75
CA ILE A 85 -18.49 1.30 11.19
C ILE A 85 -17.43 2.17 11.90
N MET A 86 -16.16 2.09 11.50
CA MET A 86 -15.10 2.95 12.04
C MET A 86 -15.36 4.44 11.77
N ILE A 87 -15.73 4.80 10.53
CA ILE A 87 -16.10 6.18 10.16
C ILE A 87 -17.25 6.66 11.04
N HIS A 88 -18.32 5.86 11.15
CA HIS A 88 -19.49 6.22 11.95
C HIS A 88 -19.16 6.35 13.45
N ALA A 89 -18.31 5.48 13.99
CA ALA A 89 -17.84 5.56 15.37
C ALA A 89 -17.03 6.85 15.62
N CYS A 90 -16.16 7.25 14.70
CA CYS A 90 -15.42 8.51 14.80
C CYS A 90 -16.34 9.73 14.68
N LYS A 91 -17.34 9.70 13.79
CA LYS A 91 -18.32 10.78 13.60
C LYS A 91 -19.12 11.02 14.88
N THR A 92 -19.68 9.95 15.43
CA THR A 92 -20.47 10.00 16.68
C THR A 92 -19.63 10.36 17.89
N ALA A 93 -18.32 10.06 17.88
CA ALA A 93 -17.36 10.51 18.87
C ALA A 93 -16.84 11.95 18.67
N SER A 94 -17.47 12.73 17.77
CA SER A 94 -17.18 14.14 17.50
C SER A 94 -15.77 14.40 16.94
N ALA A 95 -15.29 13.53 16.04
CA ALA A 95 -14.11 13.87 15.23
C ALA A 95 -14.34 15.15 14.43
N LYS A 96 -13.30 15.97 14.24
CA LYS A 96 -13.38 17.24 13.51
C LYS A 96 -13.54 17.01 12.01
N ARG A 97 -12.78 16.05 11.49
CA ARG A 97 -12.75 15.64 10.09
C ARG A 97 -12.37 14.18 10.01
N ILE A 98 -13.00 13.44 9.10
CA ILE A 98 -12.76 12.00 8.89
C ILE A 98 -12.39 11.77 7.43
N THR A 99 -11.15 11.32 7.21
CA THR A 99 -10.63 10.96 5.90
C THR A 99 -10.54 9.44 5.78
N ALA A 100 -11.22 8.87 4.79
CA ALA A 100 -11.05 7.46 4.45
C ALA A 100 -9.83 7.31 3.52
N VAL A 101 -8.82 6.57 3.96
CA VAL A 101 -7.63 6.26 3.16
C VAL A 101 -7.80 4.85 2.62
N ILE A 102 -8.12 4.75 1.33
CA ILE A 102 -8.51 3.52 0.64
C ILE A 102 -7.55 3.25 -0.53
N PRO A 103 -6.37 2.64 -0.29
CA PRO A 103 -5.37 2.43 -1.32
C PRO A 103 -5.89 1.68 -2.56
N HIS A 104 -6.67 0.62 -2.38
CA HIS A 104 -7.41 -0.03 -3.47
C HIS A 104 -8.92 0.12 -3.24
N PHE A 105 -9.59 0.88 -4.11
CA PHE A 105 -10.99 1.25 -3.95
C PHE A 105 -11.96 0.08 -4.14
N PHE A 106 -12.97 -0.01 -3.27
CA PHE A 106 -13.96 -1.09 -3.30
C PHE A 106 -14.81 -1.05 -4.57
N TYR A 107 -14.98 -2.20 -5.23
CA TYR A 107 -15.86 -2.35 -6.39
C TYR A 107 -15.55 -1.41 -7.57
N ALA A 108 -14.31 -0.91 -7.70
CA ALA A 108 -13.92 0.09 -8.70
C ALA A 108 -14.20 -0.33 -10.16
N ARG A 109 -14.17 -1.63 -10.48
CA ARG A 109 -14.52 -2.17 -11.81
C ARG A 109 -16.02 -2.10 -12.15
N GLN A 110 -16.88 -1.77 -11.19
CA GLN A 110 -18.34 -1.68 -11.36
C GLN A 110 -18.78 -0.20 -11.34
N ASP A 111 -18.13 0.60 -12.18
CA ASP A 111 -18.25 2.05 -12.32
C ASP A 111 -19.30 2.50 -13.35
N LYS A 112 -19.77 1.58 -14.22
CA LYS A 112 -20.76 1.88 -15.25
C LYS A 112 -21.70 0.72 -15.52
N LYS A 113 -22.79 1.02 -16.22
CA LYS A 113 -23.73 0.00 -16.72
C LYS A 113 -23.22 -0.59 -18.03
N ASP A 114 -22.45 -1.67 -17.94
CA ASP A 114 -21.98 -2.40 -19.14
C ASP A 114 -23.12 -3.12 -19.90
N LYS A 115 -24.22 -3.42 -19.21
CA LYS A 115 -25.43 -4.03 -19.76
C LYS A 115 -26.67 -3.45 -19.10
N SER A 116 -27.82 -3.62 -19.74
CA SER A 116 -29.11 -3.24 -19.15
C SER A 116 -29.33 -3.93 -17.80
N ARG A 117 -29.83 -3.17 -16.81
CA ARG A 117 -30.10 -3.61 -15.42
C ARG A 117 -28.89 -4.02 -14.56
N ALA A 118 -27.66 -3.63 -14.94
CA ALA A 118 -26.51 -3.71 -14.04
C ALA A 118 -26.52 -2.57 -13.00
N PRO A 119 -26.02 -2.79 -11.76
CA PRO A 119 -25.77 -1.72 -10.80
C PRO A 119 -24.52 -0.91 -11.16
N ILE A 120 -24.40 0.28 -10.59
CA ILE A 120 -23.14 1.04 -10.52
C ILE A 120 -22.66 0.95 -9.07
N THR A 121 -22.03 -0.16 -8.72
CA THR A 121 -21.69 -0.48 -7.33
C THR A 121 -20.65 0.49 -6.77
N ALA A 122 -19.70 0.98 -7.58
CA ALA A 122 -18.75 2.00 -7.13
C ALA A 122 -19.45 3.30 -6.64
N LYS A 123 -20.55 3.72 -7.30
CA LYS A 123 -21.38 4.84 -6.83
C LYS A 123 -22.14 4.52 -5.55
N LEU A 124 -22.64 3.27 -5.41
CA LEU A 124 -23.23 2.82 -4.14
C LEU A 124 -22.22 2.91 -2.99
N ILE A 125 -20.98 2.46 -3.21
CA ILE A 125 -19.91 2.54 -2.22
C ILE A 125 -19.62 4.00 -1.84
N ALA A 126 -19.51 4.89 -2.82
CA ALA A 126 -19.29 6.31 -2.58
C ALA A 126 -20.38 6.90 -1.67
N ASN A 127 -21.65 6.64 -2.01
CA ASN A 127 -22.79 7.07 -1.19
C ASN A 127 -22.75 6.47 0.23
N MET A 128 -22.32 5.21 0.40
CA MET A 128 -22.24 4.59 1.73
C MET A 128 -21.16 5.25 2.59
N LEU A 129 -19.99 5.56 2.03
CA LEU A 129 -18.90 6.23 2.74
C LEU A 129 -19.30 7.64 3.21
N GLU A 130 -19.91 8.43 2.33
CA GLU A 130 -20.39 9.77 2.66
C GLU A 130 -21.49 9.74 3.73
N ASN A 131 -22.48 8.86 3.57
CA ASN A 131 -23.57 8.72 4.54
C ASN A 131 -23.06 8.23 5.90
N ALA A 132 -22.02 7.40 5.95
CA ALA A 132 -21.37 7.01 7.20
C ALA A 132 -20.73 8.23 7.92
N GLY A 133 -20.34 9.26 7.17
CA GLY A 133 -19.74 10.50 7.67
C GLY A 133 -18.31 10.74 7.24
N CYS A 134 -17.91 10.23 6.07
CA CYS A 134 -16.61 10.54 5.48
C CYS A 134 -16.61 11.97 4.92
N ASP A 135 -15.61 12.78 5.27
CA ASP A 135 -15.46 14.17 4.81
C ASP A 135 -14.46 14.32 3.66
N HIS A 136 -13.59 13.31 3.46
CA HIS A 136 -12.54 13.31 2.44
C HIS A 136 -12.14 11.87 2.11
N VAL A 137 -11.83 11.55 0.85
CA VAL A 137 -11.28 10.25 0.45
C VAL A 137 -9.87 10.42 -0.13
N ILE A 138 -8.91 9.63 0.35
CA ILE A 138 -7.59 9.47 -0.29
C ILE A 138 -7.54 8.06 -0.86
N THR A 139 -7.24 7.92 -2.15
CA THR A 139 -7.15 6.61 -2.83
C THR A 139 -5.99 6.62 -3.82
N MET A 140 -5.71 5.49 -4.47
CA MET A 140 -4.63 5.37 -5.44
C MET A 140 -5.11 4.62 -6.68
N ASP A 141 -4.76 5.13 -7.86
CA ASP A 141 -5.05 4.56 -9.19
C ASP A 141 -6.47 3.98 -9.32
N LEU A 142 -7.48 4.83 -9.13
CA LEU A 142 -8.86 4.45 -9.42
C LEU A 142 -8.99 3.84 -10.83
N HIS A 143 -9.67 2.69 -10.91
CA HIS A 143 -9.92 1.98 -12.17
C HIS A 143 -10.47 2.90 -13.27
N ALA A 144 -11.37 3.81 -12.88
CA ALA A 144 -11.84 4.90 -13.71
C ALA A 144 -11.75 6.22 -12.94
N SER A 145 -11.07 7.21 -13.52
CA SER A 145 -10.92 8.56 -12.95
C SER A 145 -12.26 9.23 -12.60
N GLN A 146 -13.34 8.86 -13.31
CA GLN A 146 -14.70 9.37 -13.13
C GLN A 146 -15.31 9.00 -11.78
N ILE A 147 -14.78 7.98 -11.09
CA ILE A 147 -15.22 7.60 -9.74
C ILE A 147 -15.08 8.77 -8.76
N GLN A 148 -14.14 9.70 -8.99
CA GLN A 148 -14.04 10.92 -8.19
C GLN A 148 -15.35 11.74 -8.23
N GLY A 149 -16.02 11.80 -9.38
CA GLY A 149 -17.32 12.46 -9.53
C GLY A 149 -18.51 11.67 -8.95
N PHE A 150 -18.27 10.51 -8.33
CA PHE A 150 -19.28 9.82 -7.53
C PHE A 150 -19.39 10.38 -6.11
N PHE A 151 -18.41 11.18 -5.69
CA PHE A 151 -18.40 11.83 -4.40
C PHE A 151 -18.75 13.32 -4.53
N ASP A 152 -19.46 13.84 -3.55
CA ASP A 152 -19.67 15.27 -3.30
C ASP A 152 -18.58 15.82 -2.35
N VAL A 153 -17.93 14.93 -1.59
CA VAL A 153 -16.73 15.27 -0.79
C VAL A 153 -15.46 15.25 -1.66
N PRO A 154 -14.38 15.97 -1.28
CA PRO A 154 -13.11 15.91 -2.00
C PRO A 154 -12.60 14.46 -2.10
N VAL A 155 -11.89 14.18 -3.21
CA VAL A 155 -11.21 12.90 -3.44
C VAL A 155 -9.81 13.19 -3.98
N ASP A 156 -8.79 12.81 -3.22
CA ASP A 156 -7.41 12.79 -3.68
C ASP A 156 -7.12 11.41 -4.29
N ASN A 157 -7.18 11.31 -5.63
CA ASN A 157 -6.73 10.13 -6.36
C ASN A 157 -5.25 10.22 -6.69
N LEU A 158 -4.42 9.51 -5.91
CA LEU A 158 -2.98 9.39 -6.12
C LEU A 158 -2.64 8.46 -7.27
N TYR A 159 -1.41 8.54 -7.76
CA TYR A 159 -0.92 7.70 -8.86
C TYR A 159 0.35 6.97 -8.41
N ALA A 160 0.45 5.68 -8.70
CA ALA A 160 1.69 4.93 -8.51
C ALA A 160 2.69 5.15 -9.66
N GLU A 161 2.28 5.86 -10.71
CA GLU A 161 3.10 6.15 -11.90
C GLU A 161 4.51 6.69 -11.55
N PRO A 162 4.70 7.67 -10.64
CA PRO A 162 6.05 8.12 -10.25
C PRO A 162 6.91 7.02 -9.63
N ALA A 163 6.30 6.11 -8.85
CA ALA A 163 7.03 5.00 -8.23
C ALA A 163 7.33 3.88 -9.24
N ALA A 164 6.43 3.64 -10.20
CA ALA A 164 6.68 2.74 -11.32
C ALA A 164 7.82 3.25 -12.22
N LEU A 165 7.86 4.57 -12.50
CA LEU A 165 8.97 5.20 -13.22
C LEU A 165 10.30 5.00 -12.49
N GLN A 166 10.32 5.26 -11.19
CA GLN A 166 11.51 5.03 -10.37
C GLN A 166 12.00 3.58 -10.48
N TYR A 167 11.11 2.61 -10.33
CA TYR A 167 11.44 1.19 -10.48
C TYR A 167 12.01 0.89 -11.86
N ILE A 168 11.38 1.36 -12.95
CA ILE A 168 11.85 1.10 -14.32
C ILE A 168 13.24 1.68 -14.53
N CYS A 169 13.48 2.92 -14.12
CA CYS A 169 14.78 3.57 -14.25
C CYS A 169 15.88 2.89 -13.44
N GLU A 170 15.55 2.28 -12.29
CA GLU A 170 16.51 1.58 -11.43
C GLU A 170 16.81 0.16 -11.91
N MET A 171 15.80 -0.54 -12.46
CA MET A 171 15.87 -1.98 -12.68
C MET A 171 15.94 -2.40 -14.16
N VAL A 172 15.71 -1.49 -15.10
CA VAL A 172 15.63 -1.79 -16.54
C VAL A 172 16.51 -0.83 -17.35
N ASP A 173 17.20 -1.36 -18.37
CA ASP A 173 17.84 -0.53 -19.41
C ASP A 173 16.75 0.12 -20.27
N VAL A 174 16.37 1.34 -19.89
CA VAL A 174 15.27 2.13 -20.48
C VAL A 174 15.40 2.19 -22.00
N ASN A 175 16.60 2.36 -22.55
CA ASN A 175 16.83 2.50 -23.99
C ASN A 175 16.42 1.28 -24.83
N LYS A 176 16.20 0.13 -24.19
CA LYS A 176 15.78 -1.13 -24.83
C LYS A 176 14.37 -1.55 -24.43
N ALA A 177 13.62 -0.69 -23.74
CA ALA A 177 12.30 -1.01 -23.26
C ALA A 177 11.19 -0.54 -24.20
N VAL A 178 10.02 -1.15 -24.06
CA VAL A 178 8.77 -0.73 -24.69
C VAL A 178 7.64 -0.89 -23.68
N ILE A 179 6.81 0.14 -23.54
CA ILE A 179 5.65 0.08 -22.64
C ILE A 179 4.48 -0.56 -23.38
N VAL A 180 3.83 -1.54 -22.77
CA VAL A 180 2.76 -2.32 -23.38
C VAL A 180 1.49 -2.23 -22.55
N SER A 181 0.37 -1.87 -23.16
CA SER A 181 -0.94 -2.00 -22.50
C SER A 181 -1.59 -3.36 -22.84
N PRO A 182 -2.03 -4.14 -21.84
CA PRO A 182 -2.62 -5.47 -22.05
C PRO A 182 -4.01 -5.43 -22.69
N ASP A 183 -4.68 -4.27 -22.67
CA ASP A 183 -5.93 -4.03 -23.37
C ASP A 183 -6.13 -2.56 -23.75
N ALA A 184 -7.19 -2.27 -24.50
CA ALA A 184 -7.54 -0.93 -24.96
C ALA A 184 -7.89 0.06 -23.83
N GLY A 185 -8.35 -0.43 -22.68
CA GLY A 185 -8.70 0.42 -21.53
C GLY A 185 -7.49 1.04 -20.86
N GLY A 186 -6.38 0.29 -20.79
CA GLY A 186 -5.11 0.74 -20.22
C GLY A 186 -4.27 1.68 -21.10
N ALA A 187 -4.69 1.95 -22.35
CA ALA A 187 -3.87 2.67 -23.33
C ALA A 187 -3.38 4.04 -22.81
N LYS A 188 -4.26 4.85 -22.22
CA LYS A 188 -3.88 6.17 -21.68
C LYS A 188 -2.80 6.10 -20.60
N ARG A 189 -2.88 5.08 -19.72
CA ARG A 189 -1.92 4.86 -18.63
C ARG A 189 -0.55 4.50 -19.19
N ALA A 190 -0.54 3.57 -20.13
CA ALA A 190 0.69 3.10 -20.76
C ALA A 190 1.35 4.19 -21.62
N THR A 191 0.57 4.98 -22.39
CA THR A 191 1.11 6.12 -23.15
C THR A 191 1.67 7.21 -22.23
N SER A 192 1.00 7.54 -21.12
CA SER A 192 1.52 8.49 -20.12
C SER A 192 2.92 8.11 -19.63
N LEU A 193 3.09 6.82 -19.28
CA LEU A 193 4.37 6.29 -18.82
C LEU A 193 5.43 6.26 -19.94
N ALA A 194 5.04 5.88 -21.15
CA ALA A 194 5.93 5.84 -22.31
C ALA A 194 6.44 7.24 -22.66
N ASP A 195 5.57 8.24 -22.69
CA ASP A 195 5.91 9.64 -22.99
C ASP A 195 6.93 10.19 -21.98
N ARG A 196 6.77 9.86 -20.68
CA ARG A 196 7.67 10.31 -19.61
C ARG A 196 9.04 9.64 -19.64
N LEU A 197 9.13 8.43 -20.18
CA LEU A 197 10.39 7.70 -20.36
C LEU A 197 11.00 7.91 -21.76
N GLU A 198 10.32 8.66 -22.64
CA GLU A 198 10.66 8.82 -24.06
C GLU A 198 10.78 7.46 -24.78
N LEU A 199 9.86 6.53 -24.48
CA LEU A 199 9.83 5.18 -25.03
C LEU A 199 8.73 4.95 -26.06
N ASP A 200 8.93 3.90 -26.86
CA ASP A 200 7.87 3.36 -27.71
C ASP A 200 6.75 2.73 -26.87
N PHE A 201 5.55 2.75 -27.43
CA PHE A 201 4.35 2.17 -26.86
C PHE A 201 3.75 1.09 -27.77
N ALA A 202 3.25 0.01 -27.18
CA ALA A 202 2.48 -1.02 -27.85
C ALA A 202 1.19 -1.36 -27.11
N LEU A 203 0.20 -1.91 -27.82
CA LEU A 203 -1.13 -2.16 -27.31
C LEU A 203 -1.66 -3.51 -27.78
N PHE A 204 -2.22 -4.29 -26.87
CA PHE A 204 -3.05 -5.42 -27.23
C PHE A 204 -4.49 -4.99 -27.50
N HIS A 205 -5.01 -5.33 -28.67
CA HIS A 205 -6.42 -5.27 -28.99
C HIS A 205 -7.02 -6.67 -28.93
N LYS A 206 -8.04 -6.86 -28.09
CA LYS A 206 -8.73 -8.14 -27.93
C LYS A 206 -9.92 -8.23 -28.87
N GLU A 207 -9.80 -9.02 -29.93
CA GLU A 207 -10.93 -9.35 -30.79
C GLU A 207 -11.80 -10.43 -30.12
N ARG A 208 -13.05 -10.08 -29.80
CA ARG A 208 -14.03 -11.05 -29.30
C ARG A 208 -14.85 -11.62 -30.46
N LYS A 209 -14.46 -12.79 -30.98
CA LYS A 209 -15.31 -13.56 -31.90
C LYS A 209 -16.30 -14.41 -31.10
N ARG A 210 -17.53 -13.91 -30.93
CA ARG A 210 -18.67 -14.60 -30.26
C ARG A 210 -18.42 -15.09 -28.81
N ALA A 211 -19.51 -15.39 -28.11
CA ALA A 211 -19.43 -16.08 -26.83
C ALA A 211 -19.07 -17.55 -27.12
N ASN A 212 -17.89 -18.01 -26.67
CA ASN A 212 -17.35 -19.39 -26.73
C ASN A 212 -16.18 -19.67 -27.71
N GLU A 213 -15.64 -18.69 -28.45
CA GLU A 213 -14.33 -18.88 -29.12
C GLU A 213 -13.19 -18.24 -28.33
N VAL A 214 -11.99 -18.80 -28.48
CA VAL A 214 -10.76 -18.25 -27.90
C VAL A 214 -10.53 -16.86 -28.49
N SER A 215 -10.56 -15.85 -27.63
CA SER A 215 -10.30 -14.47 -28.03
C SER A 215 -8.89 -14.34 -28.61
N ARG A 216 -8.77 -13.80 -29.83
CA ARG A 216 -7.48 -13.47 -30.42
C ARG A 216 -7.03 -12.10 -29.90
N MET A 217 -5.78 -12.01 -29.46
CA MET A 217 -5.12 -10.76 -29.14
C MET A 217 -4.23 -10.36 -30.33
N VAL A 218 -4.40 -9.11 -30.78
CA VAL A 218 -3.62 -8.49 -31.85
C VAL A 218 -2.73 -7.45 -31.21
N LEU A 219 -1.42 -7.53 -31.44
CA LEU A 219 -0.46 -6.54 -30.98
C LEU A 219 -0.34 -5.41 -32.00
N VAL A 220 -0.45 -4.17 -31.53
CA VAL A 220 -0.18 -2.95 -32.30
C VAL A 220 1.06 -2.30 -31.69
N GLY A 221 2.13 -2.13 -32.48
CA GLY A 221 3.44 -1.66 -32.02
C GLY A 221 4.53 -2.71 -32.21
N ASN A 222 5.80 -2.31 -32.06
CA ASN A 222 6.96 -3.20 -32.21
C ASN A 222 7.62 -3.50 -30.86
N VAL A 223 7.80 -4.77 -30.56
CA VAL A 223 8.41 -5.27 -29.32
C VAL A 223 9.65 -6.15 -29.57
N GLU A 224 10.02 -6.38 -30.84
CA GLU A 224 11.09 -7.28 -31.22
C GLU A 224 12.44 -6.80 -30.67
N GLY A 225 13.16 -7.69 -29.96
CA GLY A 225 14.45 -7.42 -29.36
C GLY A 225 14.42 -6.43 -28.18
N LYS A 226 13.23 -6.14 -27.63
CA LYS A 226 13.05 -5.18 -26.52
C LYS A 226 12.57 -5.85 -25.23
N VAL A 227 12.78 -5.18 -24.10
CA VAL A 227 12.15 -5.49 -22.83
C VAL A 227 10.73 -4.94 -22.84
N ALA A 228 9.73 -5.83 -22.92
CA ALA A 228 8.33 -5.43 -22.92
C ALA A 228 7.80 -5.29 -21.49
N ILE A 229 7.33 -4.10 -21.13
CA ILE A 229 6.81 -3.79 -19.80
C ILE A 229 5.29 -3.64 -19.91
N LEU A 230 4.56 -4.67 -19.49
CA LEU A 230 3.10 -4.63 -19.38
C LEU A 230 2.70 -3.71 -18.22
N VAL A 231 1.79 -2.75 -18.47
CA VAL A 231 1.31 -1.81 -17.44
C VAL A 231 -0.20 -1.87 -17.33
N ASP A 232 -0.70 -2.12 -16.12
CA ASP A 232 -2.13 -2.14 -15.82
C ASP A 232 -2.46 -1.54 -14.44
N ASP A 233 -3.71 -1.19 -14.13
CA ASP A 233 -4.06 -0.71 -12.78
C ASP A 233 -4.11 -1.86 -11.80
N MET A 234 -4.56 -3.03 -12.23
CA MET A 234 -4.76 -4.15 -11.32
C MET A 234 -4.69 -5.52 -11.98
N ALA A 235 -4.11 -6.48 -11.27
CA ALA A 235 -4.07 -7.89 -11.67
C ALA A 235 -4.89 -8.75 -10.71
N ASP A 236 -5.91 -9.44 -11.23
CA ASP A 236 -6.80 -10.31 -10.44
C ASP A 236 -6.48 -11.79 -10.62
N THR A 237 -7.05 -12.46 -11.63
CA THR A 237 -6.73 -13.87 -11.89
C THR A 237 -5.52 -14.05 -12.81
N CYS A 238 -4.89 -12.95 -13.26
CA CYS A 238 -3.72 -12.91 -14.16
C CYS A 238 -3.86 -13.60 -15.53
N GLY A 239 -5.06 -14.00 -15.97
CA GLY A 239 -5.23 -14.66 -17.27
C GLY A 239 -4.87 -13.76 -18.47
N THR A 240 -5.19 -12.46 -18.39
CA THR A 240 -4.82 -11.48 -19.43
C THR A 240 -3.31 -11.28 -19.48
N LEU A 241 -2.65 -11.12 -18.33
CA LEU A 241 -1.20 -10.91 -18.24
C LEU A 241 -0.41 -12.13 -18.71
N ASP A 242 -0.85 -13.34 -18.34
CA ASP A 242 -0.23 -14.60 -18.79
C ASP A 242 -0.26 -14.72 -20.32
N LEU A 243 -1.44 -14.52 -20.92
CA LEU A 243 -1.61 -14.55 -22.38
C LEU A 243 -0.80 -13.45 -23.08
N ALA A 244 -0.82 -12.22 -22.56
CA ALA A 244 -0.07 -11.10 -23.11
C ALA A 244 1.44 -11.39 -23.06
N ALA A 245 1.95 -11.91 -21.93
CA ALA A 245 3.35 -12.26 -21.79
C ALA A 245 3.78 -13.38 -22.76
N GLN A 246 2.95 -14.41 -22.93
CA GLN A 246 3.21 -15.44 -23.92
C GLN A 246 3.32 -14.86 -25.33
N GLN A 247 2.34 -14.03 -25.73
CA GLN A 247 2.35 -13.44 -27.07
C GLN A 247 3.51 -12.48 -27.29
N LEU A 248 3.88 -11.67 -26.30
CA LEU A 248 5.04 -10.78 -26.42
C LEU A 248 6.32 -11.53 -26.74
N ILE A 249 6.54 -12.69 -26.10
CA ILE A 249 7.68 -13.57 -26.43
C ILE A 249 7.55 -14.12 -27.86
N GLU A 250 6.35 -14.53 -28.30
CA GLU A 250 6.13 -15.00 -29.68
C GLU A 250 6.36 -13.89 -30.72
N TYR A 251 6.12 -12.63 -30.37
CA TYR A 251 6.44 -11.44 -31.18
C TYR A 251 7.90 -10.96 -31.04
N GLY A 252 8.76 -11.72 -30.33
CA GLY A 252 10.19 -11.49 -30.28
C GLY A 252 10.67 -10.55 -29.17
N ALA A 253 9.85 -10.26 -28.16
CA ALA A 253 10.33 -9.55 -26.97
C ALA A 253 11.44 -10.35 -26.26
N GLU A 254 12.49 -9.67 -25.82
CA GLU A 254 13.64 -10.30 -25.15
C GLU A 254 13.21 -10.87 -23.78
N ARG A 255 12.53 -10.03 -22.99
CA ARG A 255 12.04 -10.31 -21.64
C ARG A 255 10.73 -9.57 -21.44
N VAL A 256 9.87 -10.09 -20.56
CA VAL A 256 8.57 -9.48 -20.25
C VAL A 256 8.42 -9.24 -18.75
N LEU A 257 8.20 -7.98 -18.41
CA LEU A 257 7.87 -7.53 -17.06
C LEU A 257 6.41 -7.09 -17.03
N ALA A 258 5.77 -7.15 -15.87
CA ALA A 258 4.46 -6.55 -15.66
C ALA A 258 4.50 -5.67 -14.42
N ILE A 259 4.00 -4.44 -14.52
CA ILE A 259 3.82 -3.51 -13.41
C ILE A 259 2.34 -3.24 -13.27
N VAL A 260 1.78 -3.54 -12.10
CA VAL A 260 0.39 -3.22 -11.79
C VAL A 260 0.29 -2.52 -10.45
N THR A 261 -0.59 -1.52 -10.33
CA THR A 261 -0.74 -0.85 -9.04
C THR A 261 -1.31 -1.82 -8.01
N HIS A 262 -2.44 -2.47 -8.30
CA HIS A 262 -3.14 -3.33 -7.36
C HIS A 262 -3.01 -4.81 -7.72
N GLY A 263 -2.12 -5.52 -7.04
CA GLY A 263 -2.03 -6.99 -7.10
C GLY A 263 -3.11 -7.66 -6.27
N ILE A 264 -4.31 -7.87 -6.83
CA ILE A 264 -5.40 -8.64 -6.19
C ILE A 264 -5.06 -10.13 -6.11
N LEU A 265 -4.49 -10.67 -7.20
CA LEU A 265 -3.89 -12.01 -7.28
C LEU A 265 -4.76 -13.15 -6.73
N SER A 266 -6.04 -13.18 -7.11
CA SER A 266 -7.00 -14.16 -6.61
C SER A 266 -7.01 -15.47 -7.42
N GLY A 267 -7.49 -16.54 -6.78
CA GLY A 267 -7.71 -17.85 -7.42
C GLY A 267 -6.42 -18.41 -8.05
N PRO A 268 -6.39 -18.67 -9.37
CA PRO A 268 -5.26 -19.30 -10.05
C PRO A 268 -4.08 -18.34 -10.34
N ALA A 269 -4.12 -17.09 -9.84
CA ALA A 269 -3.16 -16.06 -10.21
C ALA A 269 -1.70 -16.46 -9.96
N LEU A 270 -1.37 -16.94 -8.76
CA LEU A 270 0.00 -17.32 -8.39
C LEU A 270 0.53 -18.46 -9.25
N ASP A 271 -0.31 -19.47 -9.52
CA ASP A 271 0.05 -20.60 -10.40
C ASP A 271 0.30 -20.13 -11.84
N ARG A 272 -0.54 -19.23 -12.35
CA ARG A 272 -0.39 -18.63 -13.68
C ARG A 272 0.90 -17.83 -13.77
N ILE A 273 1.14 -16.89 -12.85
CA ILE A 273 2.36 -16.08 -12.84
C ILE A 273 3.61 -16.98 -12.80
N SER A 274 3.62 -17.96 -11.91
CA SER A 274 4.76 -18.88 -11.75
C SER A 274 5.08 -19.65 -13.03
N LYS A 275 4.05 -20.12 -13.76
CA LYS A 275 4.20 -20.87 -15.02
C LYS A 275 4.32 -19.98 -16.27
N SER A 276 3.95 -18.70 -16.17
CA SER A 276 3.92 -17.77 -17.29
C SER A 276 5.32 -17.41 -17.79
N ARG A 277 5.35 -16.73 -18.94
CA ARG A 277 6.55 -16.11 -19.51
C ARG A 277 6.93 -14.77 -18.88
N LEU A 278 6.19 -14.29 -17.88
CA LEU A 278 6.61 -13.14 -17.09
C LEU A 278 7.90 -13.49 -16.35
N GLU A 279 8.84 -12.57 -16.40
CA GLU A 279 10.03 -12.63 -15.57
C GLU A 279 9.73 -12.13 -14.16
N LYS A 280 9.11 -10.94 -14.07
CA LYS A 280 8.67 -10.32 -12.82
C LYS A 280 7.28 -9.74 -12.95
N LEU A 281 6.52 -9.83 -11.86
CA LEU A 281 5.29 -9.08 -11.64
C LEU A 281 5.53 -8.12 -10.47
N ILE A 282 5.61 -6.84 -10.80
CA ILE A 282 5.79 -5.75 -9.85
C ILE A 282 4.41 -5.24 -9.44
N VAL A 283 4.17 -5.21 -8.14
CA VAL A 283 2.93 -4.74 -7.52
C VAL A 283 3.23 -3.67 -6.49
N THR A 284 2.28 -2.80 -6.17
CA THR A 284 2.42 -1.97 -4.96
C THR A 284 1.89 -2.69 -3.72
N ASN A 285 2.26 -2.22 -2.53
CA ASN A 285 1.64 -2.62 -1.27
C ASN A 285 0.29 -1.92 -0.98
N THR A 286 -0.47 -1.47 -2.00
CA THR A 286 -1.87 -1.05 -1.82
C THR A 286 -2.78 -2.18 -1.29
N LEU A 287 -2.33 -3.41 -1.49
CA LEU A 287 -2.91 -4.65 -0.99
C LEU A 287 -1.79 -5.47 -0.33
N PRO A 288 -2.06 -6.26 0.73
CA PRO A 288 -1.02 -7.07 1.37
C PRO A 288 -0.40 -8.10 0.41
N GLN A 289 0.92 -8.05 0.19
CA GLN A 289 1.61 -8.98 -0.72
C GLN A 289 2.55 -9.98 -0.03
N SER A 290 2.79 -9.86 1.28
CA SER A 290 3.75 -10.69 2.02
C SER A 290 3.50 -12.19 1.81
N HIS A 291 2.23 -12.62 1.80
CA HIS A 291 1.86 -14.00 1.48
C HIS A 291 2.14 -14.38 0.02
N ASN A 292 1.77 -13.53 -0.93
CA ASN A 292 1.95 -13.78 -2.36
C ASN A 292 3.43 -13.89 -2.73
N ARG A 293 4.27 -12.97 -2.23
CA ARG A 293 5.73 -13.00 -2.41
C ARG A 293 6.38 -14.25 -1.82
N SER A 294 5.90 -14.72 -0.66
CA SER A 294 6.41 -15.95 -0.04
C SER A 294 6.15 -17.20 -0.88
N LYS A 295 5.12 -17.16 -1.74
CA LYS A 295 4.71 -18.28 -2.60
C LYS A 295 5.21 -18.17 -4.04
N CYS A 296 5.58 -16.97 -4.49
CA CYS A 296 5.99 -16.72 -5.87
C CYS A 296 7.15 -15.70 -5.90
N ASN A 297 8.34 -16.19 -6.25
CA ASN A 297 9.59 -15.40 -6.35
C ASN A 297 9.62 -14.40 -7.52
N LYS A 298 8.65 -14.49 -8.44
CA LYS A 298 8.49 -13.52 -9.53
C LYS A 298 7.81 -12.23 -9.05
N ILE A 299 7.21 -12.22 -7.87
CA ILE A 299 6.49 -11.05 -7.37
C ILE A 299 7.44 -10.14 -6.62
N GLU A 300 7.50 -8.88 -7.05
CA GLU A 300 8.20 -7.80 -6.37
C GLU A 300 7.23 -6.72 -5.92
N GLU A 301 7.59 -6.01 -4.86
CA GLU A 301 6.71 -5.04 -4.22
C GLU A 301 7.36 -3.65 -4.19
N ILE A 302 6.61 -2.63 -4.60
CA ILE A 302 6.91 -1.22 -4.41
C ILE A 302 6.16 -0.74 -3.16
N ASP A 303 6.88 -0.17 -2.19
CA ASP A 303 6.28 0.46 -1.01
C ASP A 303 5.75 1.86 -1.35
N ILE A 304 4.44 2.07 -1.24
CA ILE A 304 3.79 3.37 -1.47
C ILE A 304 3.39 4.10 -0.18
N SER A 305 3.81 3.60 0.99
CA SER A 305 3.48 4.20 2.29
C SER A 305 3.99 5.63 2.44
N HIS A 306 5.08 5.98 1.77
CA HIS A 306 5.65 7.33 1.78
C HIS A 306 4.78 8.35 1.04
N VAL A 307 4.21 7.96 -0.11
CA VAL A 307 3.26 8.80 -0.85
C VAL A 307 1.98 9.01 -0.03
N LEU A 308 1.45 7.95 0.59
CA LEU A 308 0.24 8.04 1.43
C LEU A 308 0.49 8.88 2.69
N ALA A 309 1.62 8.69 3.37
CA ALA A 309 1.98 9.47 4.56
C ALA A 309 2.13 10.96 4.22
N GLU A 310 2.83 11.29 3.14
CA GLU A 310 3.00 12.68 2.72
C GLU A 310 1.66 13.31 2.28
N THR A 311 0.77 12.53 1.64
CA THR A 311 -0.59 12.99 1.32
C THR A 311 -1.39 13.31 2.57
N ILE A 312 -1.37 12.44 3.57
CA ILE A 312 -2.03 12.68 4.87
C ILE A 312 -1.48 13.94 5.53
N ARG A 313 -0.15 14.10 5.55
CA ARG A 313 0.51 15.28 6.12
C ARG A 313 0.06 16.56 5.41
N ARG A 314 0.09 16.58 4.07
CA ARG A 314 -0.33 17.74 3.26
C ARG A 314 -1.80 18.07 3.43
N SER A 315 -2.66 17.07 3.41
CA SER A 315 -4.12 17.19 3.63
C SER A 315 -4.44 17.77 5.02
N HIS A 316 -3.66 17.38 6.04
CA HIS A 316 -3.79 17.93 7.39
C HIS A 316 -3.42 19.42 7.45
N TYR A 317 -2.27 19.80 6.87
CA TYR A 317 -1.75 21.17 6.93
C TYR A 317 -2.28 22.10 5.83
N GLY A 318 -3.13 21.60 4.92
CA GLY A 318 -3.67 22.40 3.81
C GLY A 318 -2.64 22.69 2.71
N GLU A 319 -1.63 21.84 2.56
CA GLU A 319 -0.62 21.95 1.51
C GLU A 319 -1.08 21.26 0.22
N SER A 320 -0.49 21.65 -0.91
CA SER A 320 -0.82 21.07 -2.21
C SER A 320 -0.43 19.59 -2.30
N VAL A 321 -1.40 18.71 -2.50
CA VAL A 321 -1.23 17.27 -2.77
C VAL A 321 -0.80 17.00 -4.21
N SER A 322 -1.19 17.86 -5.16
CA SER A 322 -0.97 17.64 -6.60
C SER A 322 0.50 17.52 -7.00
N VAL A 323 1.43 18.00 -6.16
CA VAL A 323 2.86 17.80 -6.33
C VAL A 323 3.20 16.30 -6.39
N LEU A 324 2.50 15.46 -5.63
CA LEU A 324 2.74 14.02 -5.54
C LEU A 324 2.27 13.23 -6.77
N PHE A 325 1.49 13.85 -7.67
CA PHE A 325 1.02 13.18 -8.88
C PHE A 325 2.15 12.98 -9.90
N ASN A 326 3.19 13.82 -9.85
CA ASN A 326 4.27 13.81 -10.84
C ASN A 326 5.61 13.33 -10.27
N GLN A 327 5.78 13.30 -8.94
CA GLN A 327 7.05 12.96 -8.32
C GLN A 327 6.85 12.24 -6.98
N ILE A 328 7.78 11.34 -6.68
CA ILE A 328 7.92 10.76 -5.34
C ILE A 328 8.36 11.87 -4.35
N PRO A 329 7.84 11.90 -3.11
CA PRO A 329 8.11 12.99 -2.19
C PRO A 329 9.55 13.01 -1.66
N TYR A 330 10.12 11.83 -1.47
CA TYR A 330 11.50 11.61 -1.02
C TYR A 330 11.87 10.16 -1.31
N ASP A 331 13.15 9.89 -1.54
CA ASP A 331 13.62 8.52 -1.74
C ASP A 331 13.46 7.71 -0.45
N THR A 332 13.06 6.45 -0.59
CA THR A 332 12.87 5.55 0.54
C THR A 332 13.46 4.20 0.24
N PRO A 333 13.96 3.47 1.26
CA PRO A 333 14.28 2.07 1.12
C PRO A 333 13.10 1.33 0.50
N GLN A 334 13.36 0.62 -0.60
CA GLN A 334 12.35 -0.10 -1.36
C GLN A 334 12.56 -1.60 -1.21
N PRO A 335 11.49 -2.40 -1.02
CA PRO A 335 11.62 -3.84 -0.82
C PRO A 335 12.34 -4.58 -1.96
N TYR A 336 12.27 -4.06 -3.19
CA TYR A 336 12.89 -4.65 -4.38
C TYR A 336 14.40 -4.33 -4.52
N ARG A 337 14.92 -3.35 -3.78
CA ARG A 337 16.35 -3.03 -3.73
C ARG A 337 17.04 -4.00 -2.76
N HIS A 338 17.24 -5.24 -3.15
CA HIS A 338 18.02 -6.18 -2.34
C HIS A 338 19.52 -5.83 -2.40
N ASP A 339 20.15 -5.69 -1.22
CA ASP A 339 21.59 -5.54 -0.95
C ASP A 339 22.31 -4.30 -1.57
N ASN A 340 21.97 -3.11 -1.08
CA ASN A 340 22.92 -1.96 -1.01
C ASN A 340 22.67 -1.03 0.21
N ASP A 341 21.60 -1.27 0.98
CA ASP A 341 21.24 -0.36 2.09
C ASP A 341 22.18 -0.49 3.30
N ASP A 342 22.90 -1.60 3.48
CA ASP A 342 23.92 -1.72 4.54
C ASP A 342 25.16 -0.84 4.24
N GLU A 343 25.53 -0.66 2.96
CA GLU A 343 26.63 0.25 2.58
C GLU A 343 26.16 1.72 2.53
N ILE A 344 24.93 1.99 2.11
CA ILE A 344 24.41 3.38 2.02
C ILE A 344 24.08 3.93 3.41
N THR A 345 23.53 3.12 4.33
CA THR A 345 23.31 3.54 5.72
C THR A 345 24.62 3.66 6.49
N ALA A 346 25.62 2.83 6.22
CA ALA A 346 26.98 2.98 6.77
C ALA A 346 27.67 4.24 6.24
N ALA A 347 27.59 4.53 4.94
CA ALA A 347 28.17 5.72 4.33
C ALA A 347 27.49 7.02 4.79
N ALA A 348 26.17 7.02 5.01
CA ALA A 348 25.44 8.15 5.58
C ALA A 348 25.75 8.36 7.08
N ALA A 349 26.05 7.28 7.82
CA ALA A 349 26.51 7.35 9.21
C ALA A 349 27.96 7.85 9.31
N GLU A 350 28.84 7.47 8.38
CA GLU A 350 30.22 7.98 8.31
C GLU A 350 30.29 9.43 7.84
N ALA A 351 29.47 9.84 6.86
CA ALA A 351 29.43 11.22 6.40
C ALA A 351 29.00 12.22 7.50
N ASN A 352 28.16 11.79 8.44
CA ASN A 352 27.77 12.58 9.62
C ASN A 352 28.86 12.63 10.71
N ASN A 353 29.90 11.79 10.64
CA ASN A 353 30.96 11.72 11.63
C ASN A 353 32.24 12.48 11.22
N VAL A 354 32.34 12.92 9.96
CA VAL A 354 33.52 13.65 9.43
C VAL A 354 33.32 15.19 9.44
N GLY A 355 32.14 15.68 9.86
CA GLY A 355 31.80 17.12 9.88
C GLY A 355 32.00 17.87 11.20
N GLY A 356 32.67 17.29 12.21
CA GLY A 356 32.85 17.91 13.53
C GLY A 356 34.14 18.72 13.66
N PHE A 357 34.09 20.01 13.31
CA PHE A 357 35.17 20.96 13.59
C PHE A 357 35.44 21.05 15.10
N ALA A 358 36.65 20.62 15.50
CA ALA A 358 37.18 20.81 16.84
C ALA A 358 37.56 22.28 17.06
N ILE A 359 37.03 22.90 18.11
CA ILE A 359 37.65 24.08 18.74
C ILE A 359 37.96 23.69 20.18
N ALA A 360 39.25 23.47 20.43
CA ALA A 360 39.81 23.28 21.76
C ALA A 360 40.18 24.64 22.38
N THR A 361 39.92 24.80 23.68
CA THR A 361 40.94 25.03 24.75
C THR A 361 40.33 25.78 25.94
N GLY A 362 40.67 25.33 27.16
CA GLY A 362 40.33 26.03 28.39
C GLY A 362 40.46 25.17 29.64
N ALA A 363 41.70 24.84 30.01
CA ALA A 363 42.06 24.02 31.16
C ALA A 363 41.66 24.62 32.52
N ARG A 364 41.36 23.74 33.50
CA ARG A 364 41.94 23.79 34.86
C ARG A 364 41.66 22.50 35.64
N ALA A 365 42.75 21.93 36.16
CA ALA A 365 42.79 20.82 37.10
C ALA A 365 42.88 21.34 38.54
N SER A 366 42.34 20.59 39.50
CA SER A 366 42.98 20.32 40.80
C SER A 366 42.08 19.46 41.71
N ASP A 367 42.72 18.43 42.29
CA ASP A 367 42.50 17.85 43.63
C ASP A 367 41.21 17.09 43.97
N SER A 368 41.18 16.16 44.93
CA SER A 368 42.03 15.06 45.44
C SER A 368 41.23 14.46 46.63
N ARG A 369 41.57 13.24 47.06
CA ARG A 369 41.25 12.57 48.35
C ARG A 369 40.08 11.57 48.44
N THR A 370 40.44 10.30 48.30
CA THR A 370 40.43 9.21 49.32
C THR A 370 39.44 9.23 50.50
N ASN A 371 38.63 8.16 50.64
CA ASN A 371 38.50 7.28 51.85
C ASN A 371 37.50 6.14 51.53
N SER A 372 37.90 4.87 51.43
CA SER A 372 38.14 3.87 52.50
C SER A 372 36.88 3.23 53.13
N ARG A 373 36.34 2.19 52.45
CA ARG A 373 36.16 0.78 52.92
C ARG A 373 35.29 0.46 54.19
N PRO A 374 34.94 -0.83 54.46
CA PRO A 374 33.58 -1.40 54.28
C PRO A 374 33.06 -2.19 55.52
N GLN A 375 32.08 -3.11 55.30
CA GLN A 375 31.56 -4.24 56.15
C GLN A 375 30.08 -4.05 56.57
N SER A 376 29.17 -5.04 56.65
CA SER A 376 29.20 -6.50 56.44
C SER A 376 27.80 -7.13 56.63
N ARG A 377 27.55 -8.26 55.95
CA ARG A 377 26.88 -9.53 56.39
C ARG A 377 25.38 -9.61 56.72
N GLY A 378 24.78 -10.71 56.24
CA GLY A 378 23.66 -11.46 56.88
C GLY A 378 22.64 -12.04 55.88
N MET A 379 22.93 -13.17 55.21
CA MET A 379 22.40 -14.53 55.49
C MET A 379 20.86 -14.73 55.34
N SER A 380 20.46 -15.43 54.26
CA SER A 380 19.30 -16.32 54.09
C SER A 380 19.49 -17.64 54.92
N PRO A 381 18.49 -18.53 55.22
CA PRO A 381 17.69 -19.29 54.21
C PRO A 381 16.32 -19.94 54.61
N SER A 382 15.62 -20.49 53.59
CA SER A 382 14.71 -21.69 53.59
C SER A 382 13.31 -21.56 54.27
N ASN A 383 12.21 -22.26 53.92
CA ASN A 383 12.00 -23.54 53.23
C ASN A 383 10.47 -23.83 52.95
N SER A 384 10.13 -24.55 51.85
CA SER A 384 9.02 -25.56 51.67
C SER A 384 7.51 -25.14 51.79
N ARG A 385 6.45 -25.71 51.16
CA ARG A 385 6.12 -26.98 50.44
C ARG A 385 4.65 -26.97 49.86
N HIS A 386 4.38 -27.73 48.77
CA HIS A 386 3.17 -28.51 48.33
C HIS A 386 1.73 -27.94 48.04
N PHE A 387 1.34 -27.86 46.74
CA PHE A 387 0.36 -28.62 45.86
C PHE A 387 -1.07 -29.17 46.31
N PRO A 388 -2.03 -29.52 45.38
CA PRO A 388 -3.42 -29.00 45.13
C PRO A 388 -4.57 -30.07 45.40
N PRO A 389 -5.73 -30.27 44.66
CA PRO A 389 -6.64 -29.48 43.76
C PRO A 389 -8.18 -29.66 44.07
N ARG A 390 -9.12 -29.07 43.27
CA ARG A 390 -10.52 -29.55 42.94
C ARG A 390 -11.22 -28.58 41.95
N VAL A 391 -11.65 -28.98 40.74
CA VAL A 391 -12.88 -29.69 40.25
C VAL A 391 -14.15 -28.81 40.16
N ALA A 392 -14.81 -28.98 39.01
CA ALA A 392 -15.96 -28.31 38.41
C ALA A 392 -17.29 -28.33 39.19
N SER A 393 -18.16 -27.40 38.77
CA SER A 393 -19.61 -27.54 38.67
C SER A 393 -20.10 -26.74 37.48
#